data_AF-A0A7C5J1K0-F1
#
_entry.id   AF-A0A7C5J1K0-F1
#
_cell.length_a   1.000
_cell.length_b   1.000
_cell.length_c   1.000
_cell.angle_alpha   90.00
_cell.angle_beta   90.00
_cell.angle_gamma   90.00
#
_symmetry.space_group_name_H-M   'P 1'
#
loop_
_entity.id
_entity.type
_entity.pdbx_description
1 polymer ?
#
loop_
_entity_poly.entity_id
_entity_poly.type
_entity_poly.pdbx_seq_one_letter_code
_entity_poly.pdbx_strand_id
1 'polypeptide(L)'
;MGTKEPTDEGNVPDADVEPLADVDDEAPTPAPRRVDTVLQEPLQAGPTELGEPSKSLRHDPREVRRLVAMAFSAGELSKYAERWRVFTDREGSVDDGARQLVRALEARGKLGQLVESLRAHKPLFEWPEPTLEVDEVPQVAPAPPGPPAAEAKAPPAEEVSPIGAPIVDPFAVREDAHEPAGIVIPKQWLVIGAAAAAALLVVVIVVAATTGDESPTASLATGAADELARSVAAVRSACKIEEASDSARDALTAAFRRCSLPAIRPSRVDVPLPARPKPTPAPQPLAVPRPTGPVSRRPACLDQCHQIHNQCKQSQCGQEPASAAAYDTYQRCLSGCLSQYSRCRLTCR
;
A
#
# COMPACT_ATOMS: atom_id res chain seq x y z
N MET A 1 -56.06 -36.89 -6.99
CA MET A 1 -55.56 -36.48 -8.32
C MET A 1 -54.39 -35.54 -8.07
N GLY A 2 -53.13 -35.79 -8.37
CA GLY A 2 -52.36 -36.90 -8.89
C GLY A 2 -50.91 -36.38 -8.84
N THR A 3 -50.06 -37.00 -8.06
CA THR A 3 -48.64 -36.65 -7.90
C THR A 3 -47.87 -37.07 -9.16
N LYS A 4 -46.98 -36.21 -9.64
CA LYS A 4 -46.05 -36.56 -10.73
C LYS A 4 -44.69 -35.89 -10.50
N GLU A 5 -43.78 -36.65 -9.90
CA GLU A 5 -42.35 -36.47 -10.03
C GLU A 5 -41.91 -36.77 -11.48
N PRO A 6 -40.87 -36.09 -11.96
CA PRO A 6 -39.99 -36.67 -12.97
C PRO A 6 -38.56 -36.83 -12.43
N THR A 7 -38.20 -38.10 -12.26
CA THR A 7 -36.85 -38.65 -12.31
C THR A 7 -36.25 -38.37 -13.68
N ASP A 8 -35.02 -37.83 -13.74
CA ASP A 8 -34.20 -37.84 -14.95
C ASP A 8 -32.80 -38.34 -14.57
N GLU A 9 -32.58 -39.61 -14.91
CA GLU A 9 -31.31 -40.32 -14.83
C GLU A 9 -30.43 -39.91 -16.02
N GLY A 10 -29.54 -38.95 -15.79
CA GLY A 10 -28.54 -38.50 -16.75
C GLY A 10 -27.29 -39.39 -16.77
N ASN A 11 -27.38 -40.44 -17.58
CA ASN A 11 -26.32 -41.24 -18.21
C ASN A 11 -24.95 -40.52 -18.38
N VAL A 12 -23.89 -41.05 -17.72
CA VAL A 12 -22.49 -40.64 -17.96
C VAL A 12 -21.82 -41.73 -18.80
N PRO A 13 -21.40 -41.45 -20.05
CA PRO A 13 -20.64 -42.42 -20.82
C PRO A 13 -19.19 -42.50 -20.31
N ASP A 14 -18.76 -43.73 -20.05
CA ASP A 14 -17.37 -44.19 -20.02
C ASP A 14 -16.58 -43.53 -21.15
N ALA A 15 -15.55 -42.76 -20.79
CA ALA A 15 -14.52 -42.33 -21.72
C ALA A 15 -13.26 -43.15 -21.44
N ASP A 16 -12.91 -43.93 -22.45
CA ASP A 16 -11.80 -44.83 -22.57
C ASP A 16 -10.48 -44.32 -21.96
N VAL A 17 -9.90 -45.20 -21.17
CA VAL A 17 -8.51 -45.20 -20.75
C VAL A 17 -7.66 -45.64 -21.94
N GLU A 18 -6.92 -44.72 -22.58
CA GLU A 18 -5.78 -45.09 -23.42
C GLU A 18 -4.50 -45.22 -22.58
N PRO A 19 -3.75 -46.32 -22.70
CA PRO A 19 -2.48 -46.52 -22.01
C PRO A 19 -1.27 -46.16 -22.88
N LEU A 20 -0.19 -45.77 -22.20
CA LEU A 20 1.22 -45.88 -22.60
C LEU A 20 1.73 -45.07 -23.80
N ALA A 21 2.64 -44.14 -23.49
CA ALA A 21 3.89 -44.03 -24.22
C ALA A 21 5.01 -43.63 -23.25
N ASP A 22 5.81 -44.62 -22.85
CA ASP A 22 7.20 -44.44 -22.42
C ASP A 22 7.97 -43.62 -23.47
N VAL A 23 8.54 -42.50 -23.04
CA VAL A 23 9.60 -41.82 -23.78
C VAL A 23 10.74 -41.55 -22.80
N ASP A 24 11.62 -42.54 -22.70
CA ASP A 24 13.02 -42.36 -22.34
C ASP A 24 13.65 -41.36 -23.33
N ASP A 25 13.92 -40.13 -22.88
CA ASP A 25 14.90 -39.26 -23.52
C ASP A 25 15.91 -38.81 -22.44
N GLU A 26 16.86 -39.71 -22.21
CA GLU A 26 18.06 -39.50 -21.42
C GLU A 26 18.97 -38.49 -22.15
N ALA A 27 18.76 -37.20 -21.88
CA ALA A 27 19.66 -36.15 -22.34
C ALA A 27 20.90 -36.07 -21.41
N PRO A 28 22.13 -36.00 -21.97
CA PRO A 28 23.36 -36.07 -21.20
C PRO A 28 23.58 -34.83 -20.34
N THR A 29 23.69 -35.06 -19.03
CA THR A 29 24.17 -34.13 -18.01
C THR A 29 25.50 -33.49 -18.44
N PRO A 30 25.59 -32.16 -18.63
CA PRO A 30 26.88 -31.51 -18.82
C PRO A 30 27.65 -31.51 -17.49
N ALA A 31 28.83 -32.14 -17.52
CA ALA A 31 29.75 -32.22 -16.39
C ALA A 31 30.03 -30.85 -15.75
N PRO A 32 30.15 -30.78 -14.40
CA PRO A 32 30.55 -29.55 -13.73
C PRO A 32 31.98 -29.17 -14.13
N ARG A 33 32.12 -28.02 -14.79
CA ARG A 33 33.42 -27.38 -14.99
C ARG A 33 34.02 -27.07 -13.63
N ARG A 34 35.07 -27.81 -13.25
CA ARG A 34 36.03 -27.42 -12.21
C ARG A 34 36.53 -26.02 -12.55
N VAL A 35 36.11 -25.04 -11.76
CA VAL A 35 36.76 -23.73 -11.73
C VAL A 35 37.97 -23.91 -10.83
N ASP A 36 39.15 -23.75 -11.42
CA ASP A 36 40.43 -23.81 -10.73
C ASP A 36 40.41 -22.93 -9.49
N THR A 37 40.65 -23.58 -8.36
CA THR A 37 40.94 -22.97 -7.07
C THR A 37 42.24 -22.18 -7.21
N VAL A 38 42.12 -20.89 -7.50
CA VAL A 38 43.23 -19.95 -7.31
C VAL A 38 43.53 -19.93 -5.82
N LEU A 39 44.77 -20.28 -5.47
CA LEU A 39 45.34 -20.12 -4.14
C LEU A 39 44.99 -18.73 -3.61
N GLN A 40 44.10 -18.69 -2.63
CA GLN A 40 43.86 -17.49 -1.84
C GLN A 40 44.87 -17.52 -0.69
N GLU A 41 45.92 -16.74 -0.89
CA GLU A 41 46.96 -16.43 0.08
C GLU A 41 46.29 -15.93 1.38
N PRO A 42 46.62 -16.50 2.56
CA PRO A 42 46.10 -16.01 3.82
C PRO A 42 46.79 -14.69 4.17
N LEU A 43 46.19 -13.58 3.72
CA LEU A 43 46.53 -12.24 4.18
C LEU A 43 46.29 -12.19 5.69
N GLN A 44 47.42 -12.12 6.40
CA GLN A 44 47.50 -11.98 7.85
C GLN A 44 46.59 -10.85 8.32
N ALA A 45 45.61 -11.20 9.15
CA ALA A 45 44.86 -10.24 9.94
C ALA A 45 45.82 -9.59 10.95
N GLY A 46 46.39 -8.46 10.58
CA GLY A 46 46.97 -7.54 11.55
C GLY A 46 45.85 -7.08 12.51
N PRO A 47 46.15 -6.91 13.80
CA PRO A 47 45.17 -6.40 14.76
C PRO A 47 44.81 -4.96 14.38
N THR A 48 43.69 -4.80 13.69
CA THR A 48 43.08 -3.50 13.43
C THR A 48 42.81 -2.85 14.78
N GLU A 49 43.41 -1.67 14.92
CA GLU A 49 43.40 -0.82 16.09
C GLU A 49 41.99 -0.69 16.68
N LEU A 50 41.96 -0.68 18.02
CA LEU A 50 40.84 -0.30 18.86
C LEU A 50 40.15 0.93 18.26
N GLY A 51 39.03 0.69 17.59
CA GLY A 51 38.25 1.71 16.90
C GLY A 51 37.89 2.83 17.87
N GLU A 52 38.37 4.04 17.56
CA GLU A 52 37.78 5.25 18.09
C GLU A 52 36.26 5.16 17.86
N PRO A 53 35.43 5.44 18.88
CA PRO A 53 33.99 5.42 18.74
C PRO A 53 33.62 6.37 17.60
N SER A 54 33.29 5.78 16.46
CA SER A 54 32.94 6.53 15.26
C SER A 54 31.69 7.32 15.60
N LYS A 55 31.84 8.64 15.78
CA LYS A 55 30.73 9.56 15.99
C LYS A 55 29.70 9.29 14.90
N SER A 56 28.61 8.63 15.25
CA SER A 56 27.61 8.23 14.29
C SER A 56 26.82 9.46 13.88
N LEU A 57 27.26 10.09 12.79
CA LEU A 57 26.57 11.20 12.13
C LEU A 57 25.14 10.78 11.79
N ARG A 58 24.18 11.19 12.63
CA ARG A 58 22.76 10.89 12.44
C ARG A 58 22.09 12.05 11.71
N HIS A 59 21.31 11.71 10.70
CA HIS A 59 20.47 12.66 9.97
C HIS A 59 19.03 12.49 10.46
N ASP A 60 18.30 13.60 10.68
CA ASP A 60 16.88 13.51 11.03
C ASP A 60 16.08 12.96 9.84
N PRO A 61 15.43 11.79 9.95
CA PRO A 61 14.63 11.21 8.88
C PRO A 61 13.42 12.08 8.50
N ARG A 62 12.91 12.94 9.39
CA ARG A 62 11.79 13.84 9.07
C ARG A 62 12.24 14.94 8.11
N GLU A 63 13.36 15.56 8.41
CA GLU A 63 13.93 16.61 7.58
C GLU A 63 14.37 16.08 6.21
N VAL A 64 15.09 14.95 6.19
CA VAL A 64 15.49 14.30 4.93
C VAL A 64 14.27 14.00 4.05
N ARG A 65 13.16 13.50 4.62
CA ARG A 65 11.92 13.25 3.85
C ARG A 65 11.36 14.52 3.21
N ARG A 66 11.26 15.62 3.98
CA ARG A 66 10.75 16.90 3.49
C ARG A 66 11.60 17.43 2.34
N LEU A 67 12.93 17.38 2.50
CA LEU A 67 13.88 17.86 1.50
C LEU A 67 13.85 17.00 0.23
N VAL A 68 13.77 15.68 0.37
CA VAL A 68 13.64 14.75 -0.76
C VAL A 68 12.34 15.02 -1.54
N ALA A 69 11.21 15.21 -0.85
CA ALA A 69 9.93 15.50 -1.48
C ALA A 69 9.92 16.84 -2.25
N MET A 70 10.62 17.86 -1.73
CA MET A 70 10.75 19.16 -2.40
C MET A 70 11.75 19.14 -3.57
N ALA A 71 12.84 18.38 -3.43
CA ALA A 71 13.93 18.38 -4.40
C ALA A 71 13.70 17.45 -5.60
N PHE A 72 12.83 16.45 -5.49
CA PHE A 72 12.67 15.41 -6.50
C PHE A 72 11.22 15.23 -6.94
N SER A 73 11.05 14.96 -8.23
CA SER A 73 9.77 14.52 -8.81
C SER A 73 9.50 13.04 -8.53
N ALA A 74 8.24 12.61 -8.61
CA ALA A 74 7.85 11.20 -8.43
C ALA A 74 8.63 10.23 -9.34
N GLY A 75 8.87 10.64 -10.58
CA GLY A 75 9.62 9.83 -11.55
C GLY A 75 11.11 9.69 -11.20
N GLU A 76 11.73 10.72 -10.62
CA GLU A 76 13.11 10.63 -10.13
C GLU A 76 13.19 9.74 -8.87
N LEU A 77 12.25 9.92 -7.93
CA LEU A 77 12.19 9.09 -6.72
C LEU A 77 12.02 7.61 -7.06
N SER A 78 11.20 7.28 -8.04
CA SER A 78 11.03 5.90 -8.52
C SER A 78 12.34 5.30 -9.02
N LYS A 79 13.16 6.07 -9.76
CA LYS A 79 14.49 5.61 -10.22
C LYS A 79 15.47 5.40 -9.08
N TYR A 80 15.44 6.28 -8.08
CA TYR A 80 16.23 6.12 -6.87
C TYR A 80 15.79 4.90 -6.07
N ALA A 81 14.48 4.72 -5.87
CA ALA A 81 13.91 3.56 -5.21
C ALA A 81 14.35 2.25 -5.89
N GLU A 82 14.30 2.20 -7.22
CA GLU A 82 14.79 1.05 -8.01
C GLU A 82 16.29 0.79 -7.80
N ARG A 83 17.14 1.83 -7.87
CA ARG A 83 18.58 1.72 -7.61
C ARG A 83 18.89 1.18 -6.22
N TRP A 84 18.12 1.60 -5.21
CA TRP A 84 18.27 1.16 -3.82
C TRP A 84 17.49 -0.11 -3.48
N ARG A 85 16.80 -0.71 -4.47
CA ARG A 85 15.90 -1.87 -4.31
C ARG A 85 14.91 -1.66 -3.17
N VAL A 86 14.29 -0.48 -3.16
CA VAL A 86 13.15 -0.13 -2.33
C VAL A 86 11.93 -0.08 -3.24
N PHE A 87 10.87 -0.78 -2.86
CA PHE A 87 9.61 -0.70 -3.58
C PHE A 87 8.87 0.54 -3.12
N THR A 88 8.60 1.45 -4.05
CA THR A 88 7.69 2.58 -3.85
C THR A 88 6.47 2.41 -4.75
N ASP A 89 5.30 2.74 -4.25
CA ASP A 89 4.08 2.72 -5.07
C ASP A 89 4.20 3.73 -6.21
N ARG A 90 4.16 3.23 -7.44
CA ARG A 90 4.38 4.03 -8.66
C ARG A 90 3.27 5.06 -8.90
N GLU A 91 2.10 4.82 -8.31
CA GLU A 91 0.92 5.69 -8.37
C GLU A 91 0.78 6.60 -7.13
N GLY A 92 1.69 6.47 -6.16
CA GLY A 92 1.65 7.26 -4.93
C GLY A 92 2.05 8.73 -5.12
N SER A 93 1.76 9.54 -4.09
CA SER A 93 2.23 10.92 -4.04
C SER A 93 3.76 10.99 -3.92
N VAL A 94 4.36 12.12 -4.32
CA VAL A 94 5.81 12.37 -4.15
C VAL A 94 6.21 12.23 -2.68
N ASP A 95 5.40 12.78 -1.78
CA ASP A 95 5.60 12.69 -0.33
C ASP A 95 5.58 11.26 0.19
N ASP A 96 4.68 10.41 -0.32
CA ASP A 96 4.62 8.99 0.07
C ASP A 96 5.83 8.23 -0.45
N GLY A 97 6.25 8.47 -1.69
CA GLY A 97 7.46 7.89 -2.27
C GLY A 97 8.71 8.28 -1.47
N ALA A 98 8.85 9.56 -1.10
CA ALA A 98 9.94 10.05 -0.27
C ALA A 98 9.90 9.41 1.13
N ARG A 99 8.71 9.32 1.73
CA ARG A 99 8.50 8.70 3.05
C ARG A 99 8.89 7.23 3.08
N GLN A 100 8.46 6.46 2.07
CA GLN A 100 8.78 5.04 1.95
C GLN A 100 10.27 4.82 1.71
N LEU A 101 10.89 5.60 0.82
CA LEU A 101 12.32 5.52 0.52
C LEU A 101 13.19 5.76 1.77
N VAL A 102 12.93 6.85 2.48
CA VAL A 102 13.70 7.21 3.68
C VAL A 102 13.49 6.19 4.79
N ARG A 103 12.25 5.78 5.07
CA ARG A 103 11.95 4.76 6.09
C ARG A 103 12.67 3.43 5.80
N ALA A 104 12.70 3.00 4.55
CA ALA A 104 13.35 1.75 4.16
C ALA A 104 14.88 1.82 4.31
N LEU A 105 15.49 2.98 4.05
CA LEU A 105 16.95 3.16 4.17
C LEU A 105 17.40 3.46 5.60
N GLU A 106 16.56 4.13 6.38
CA GLU A 106 16.73 4.29 7.83
C GLU A 106 16.74 2.92 8.52
N ALA A 107 15.76 2.06 8.22
CA ALA A 107 15.70 0.69 8.76
C ALA A 107 16.93 -0.16 8.39
N ARG A 108 17.65 0.20 7.32
CA ARG A 108 18.89 -0.46 6.87
C ARG A 108 20.16 0.22 7.38
N GLY A 109 20.06 1.33 8.13
CA GLY A 109 21.21 2.13 8.56
C GLY A 109 21.98 2.81 7.41
N LYS A 110 21.33 3.02 6.24
CA LYS A 110 21.96 3.57 5.02
C LYS A 110 21.55 5.01 4.72
N LEU A 111 21.02 5.73 5.71
CA LEU A 111 20.51 7.09 5.51
C LEU A 111 21.63 8.07 5.12
N GLY A 112 22.83 7.95 5.70
CA GLY A 112 23.98 8.79 5.32
C GLY A 112 24.40 8.60 3.85
N GLN A 113 24.45 7.35 3.37
CA GLN A 113 24.77 7.05 1.98
C GLN A 113 23.72 7.59 1.00
N LEU A 114 22.44 7.61 1.42
CA LEU A 114 21.38 8.24 0.64
C LEU A 114 21.65 9.74 0.48
N VAL A 115 21.87 10.45 1.58
CA VAL A 115 22.09 11.91 1.56
C VAL A 115 23.31 12.27 0.73
N GLU A 116 24.41 11.51 0.84
CA GLU A 116 25.60 11.69 0.01
C GLU A 116 25.30 11.47 -1.49
N SER A 117 24.54 10.42 -1.82
CA SER A 117 24.11 10.16 -3.20
C SER A 117 23.17 11.23 -3.75
N LEU A 118 22.30 11.81 -2.92
CA LEU A 118 21.40 12.90 -3.30
C LEU A 118 22.19 14.21 -3.52
N ARG A 119 23.16 14.50 -2.65
CA ARG A 119 24.08 15.65 -2.78
C ARG A 119 24.90 15.58 -4.07
N ALA A 120 25.38 14.40 -4.44
CA ALA A 120 26.09 14.20 -5.69
C ALA A 120 25.22 14.47 -6.93
N HIS A 121 23.90 14.26 -6.84
CA HIS A 121 23.00 14.42 -7.99
C HIS A 121 22.40 15.83 -8.09
N LYS A 122 22.15 16.49 -6.95
CA LYS A 122 21.67 17.87 -6.88
C LYS A 122 22.53 18.68 -5.90
N PRO A 123 23.75 19.10 -6.33
CA PRO A 123 24.70 19.79 -5.46
C PRO A 123 24.27 21.21 -5.10
N LEU A 124 23.36 21.82 -5.88
CA LEU A 124 22.82 23.16 -5.62
C LEU A 124 21.74 23.18 -4.52
N PHE A 125 21.31 22.01 -4.04
CA PHE A 125 20.30 21.92 -3.00
C PHE A 125 20.97 21.81 -1.63
N GLU A 126 20.53 22.60 -0.66
CA GLU A 126 21.05 22.56 0.70
C GLU A 126 20.52 21.29 1.40
N TRP A 127 21.42 20.32 1.58
CA TRP A 127 21.13 19.06 2.27
C TRP A 127 21.43 19.23 3.76
N PRO A 128 20.62 18.63 4.66
CA PRO A 128 20.75 18.86 6.09
C PRO A 128 22.12 18.35 6.52
N GLU A 129 22.86 19.18 7.24
CA GLU A 129 24.14 18.76 7.78
C GLU A 129 23.88 17.71 8.86
N PRO A 130 24.65 16.61 8.87
CA PRO A 130 24.50 15.60 9.89
C PRO A 130 24.73 16.22 11.27
N THR A 131 23.71 16.15 12.12
CA THR A 131 23.85 16.56 13.51
C THR A 131 24.85 15.61 14.14
N LEU A 132 26.00 16.17 14.55
CA LEU A 132 26.91 15.49 15.44
C LEU A 132 26.19 15.37 16.79
N GLU A 133 25.46 14.28 16.98
CA GLU A 133 25.15 13.80 18.33
C GLU A 133 26.50 13.48 18.96
N VAL A 134 27.07 14.50 19.61
CA VAL A 134 28.07 14.28 20.63
C VAL A 134 27.31 13.49 21.67
N ASP A 135 27.56 12.17 21.74
CA ASP A 135 27.10 11.35 22.87
C ASP A 135 27.42 12.17 24.11
N GLU A 136 26.37 12.75 24.68
CA GLU A 136 26.48 13.63 25.83
C GLU A 136 26.91 12.70 26.93
N VAL A 137 28.23 12.68 27.18
CA VAL A 137 28.88 11.84 28.18
C VAL A 137 27.97 11.90 29.40
N PRO A 138 27.37 10.77 29.82
CA PRO A 138 26.27 10.76 30.78
C PRO A 138 26.65 11.70 31.90
N GLN A 139 26.00 12.85 31.92
CA GLN A 139 26.35 13.93 32.82
C GLN A 139 26.02 13.33 34.18
N VAL A 140 27.06 12.87 34.89
CA VAL A 140 26.93 12.19 36.16
C VAL A 140 26.12 13.14 37.02
N ALA A 141 24.85 12.79 37.23
CA ALA A 141 23.93 13.63 37.95
C ALA A 141 24.62 13.96 39.28
N PRO A 142 24.82 15.24 39.62
CA PRO A 142 25.37 15.59 40.91
C PRO A 142 24.49 14.91 41.96
N ALA A 143 25.11 14.08 42.79
CA ALA A 143 24.43 13.26 43.77
C ALA A 143 23.41 14.10 44.55
N PRO A 144 22.17 13.62 44.74
CA PRO A 144 21.17 14.36 45.48
C PRO A 144 21.71 14.64 46.90
N PRO A 145 21.68 15.90 47.38
CA PRO A 145 21.99 16.17 48.78
C PRO A 145 20.98 15.44 49.65
N GLY A 146 21.49 14.68 50.61
CA GLY A 146 20.70 13.80 51.47
C GLY A 146 19.59 14.52 52.24
N PRO A 147 18.53 13.79 52.63
CA PRO A 147 17.38 14.36 53.33
C PRO A 147 17.77 14.83 54.73
N PRO A 148 17.48 16.08 55.13
CA PRO A 148 17.36 16.41 56.54
C PRO A 148 16.06 15.82 57.09
N ALA A 149 16.17 15.17 58.23
CA ALA A 149 15.08 14.57 58.98
C ALA A 149 13.99 15.59 59.32
N ALA A 150 12.75 15.14 59.16
CA ALA A 150 11.52 15.49 59.86
C ALA A 150 11.38 16.89 60.49
N GLU A 151 10.37 17.67 60.06
CA GLU A 151 9.41 18.21 61.03
C GLU A 151 8.05 18.48 60.38
N ALA A 152 7.01 18.04 61.08
CA ALA A 152 5.61 18.11 60.69
C ALA A 152 5.04 19.53 60.83
N LYS A 153 4.23 19.98 59.87
CA LYS A 153 3.07 20.87 60.10
C LYS A 153 2.17 21.00 58.86
N ALA A 154 0.89 20.75 59.06
CA ALA A 154 -0.24 21.20 58.24
C ALA A 154 -0.84 22.49 58.83
N PRO A 155 -1.92 23.10 58.27
CA PRO A 155 -2.19 23.62 56.90
C PRO A 155 -2.44 25.18 56.99
N PRO A 156 -3.01 25.94 56.01
CA PRO A 156 -4.40 25.82 55.50
C PRO A 156 -4.58 26.10 53.99
N ALA A 157 -5.85 25.96 53.58
CA ALA A 157 -6.44 26.11 52.26
C ALA A 157 -6.08 27.41 51.50
N GLU A 158 -5.96 27.30 50.18
CA GLU A 158 -6.28 28.40 49.28
C GLU A 158 -6.93 27.89 47.99
N GLU A 159 -8.00 28.60 47.66
CA GLU A 159 -9.01 28.38 46.64
C GLU A 159 -8.58 29.15 45.38
N VAL A 160 -8.34 28.45 44.26
CA VAL A 160 -8.17 29.10 42.95
C VAL A 160 -8.92 28.29 41.90
N SER A 161 -10.07 28.83 41.49
CA SER A 161 -10.68 28.50 40.19
C SER A 161 -9.76 28.94 39.06
N PRO A 162 -9.81 28.23 37.91
CA PRO A 162 -10.28 28.96 36.74
C PRO A 162 -11.22 28.15 35.84
N ILE A 163 -12.29 28.84 35.47
CA ILE A 163 -12.98 28.86 34.17
C ILE A 163 -12.24 28.07 33.07
N GLY A 164 -12.85 26.97 32.63
CA GLY A 164 -12.48 26.21 31.44
C GLY A 164 -13.62 25.25 31.08
N ALA A 165 -14.12 25.37 29.85
CA ALA A 165 -15.36 24.78 29.33
C ALA A 165 -15.57 23.28 29.62
N PRO A 166 -16.84 22.79 29.68
CA PRO A 166 -17.11 21.37 29.82
C PRO A 166 -16.56 20.61 28.62
N ILE A 167 -15.65 19.68 28.89
CA ILE A 167 -15.25 18.61 27.98
C ILE A 167 -16.52 17.81 27.67
N VAL A 168 -16.98 17.92 26.43
CA VAL A 168 -18.03 17.06 25.88
C VAL A 168 -17.41 15.67 25.71
N ASP A 169 -18.00 14.68 26.39
CA ASP A 169 -17.61 13.28 26.28
C ASP A 169 -17.88 12.76 24.85
N PRO A 170 -16.85 12.35 24.08
CA PRO A 170 -17.02 11.80 22.73
C PRO A 170 -17.61 10.37 22.73
N PHE A 171 -17.86 9.77 23.89
CA PHE A 171 -18.48 8.44 24.05
C PHE A 171 -19.91 8.48 24.59
N ALA A 172 -20.50 9.66 24.77
CA ALA A 172 -21.94 9.77 24.99
C ALA A 172 -22.68 9.42 23.68
N VAL A 173 -22.83 8.12 23.44
CA VAL A 173 -23.69 7.54 22.41
C VAL A 173 -25.11 8.00 22.71
N ARG A 174 -25.52 9.07 22.03
CA ARG A 174 -26.90 9.52 22.01
C ARG A 174 -27.60 8.68 20.93
N GLU A 175 -28.27 7.62 21.37
CA GLU A 175 -29.25 6.88 20.57
C GLU A 175 -30.45 7.78 20.29
N ASP A 176 -30.30 8.75 19.40
CA ASP A 176 -31.44 9.42 18.79
C ASP A 176 -31.79 8.62 17.52
N ALA A 177 -32.90 7.89 17.63
CA ALA A 177 -33.55 7.16 16.56
C ALA A 177 -33.78 8.08 15.34
N HIS A 178 -32.91 7.95 14.33
CA HIS A 178 -33.12 8.55 13.03
C HIS A 178 -33.88 7.55 12.17
N GLU A 179 -35.20 7.75 12.03
CA GLU A 179 -36.03 7.08 11.04
C GLU A 179 -35.41 7.27 9.65
N PRO A 180 -35.01 6.20 8.93
CA PRO A 180 -34.53 6.36 7.57
C PRO A 180 -35.71 6.67 6.65
N ALA A 181 -35.68 7.88 6.07
CA ALA A 181 -36.56 8.26 4.98
C ALA A 181 -36.56 7.17 3.89
N GLY A 182 -37.77 6.76 3.51
CA GLY A 182 -38.06 5.56 2.74
C GLY A 182 -37.21 5.37 1.48
N ILE A 183 -36.39 4.32 1.52
CA ILE A 183 -35.85 3.69 0.33
C ILE A 183 -36.97 2.82 -0.25
N VAL A 184 -37.50 3.22 -1.40
CA VAL A 184 -38.46 2.41 -2.18
C VAL A 184 -37.68 1.26 -2.82
N ILE A 185 -37.49 0.18 -2.06
CA ILE A 185 -36.93 -1.08 -2.58
C ILE A 185 -38.06 -1.83 -3.30
N PRO A 186 -37.92 -2.22 -4.57
CA PRO A 186 -38.93 -3.01 -5.27
C PRO A 186 -39.13 -4.36 -4.57
N LYS A 187 -40.38 -4.64 -4.16
CA LYS A 187 -40.84 -5.79 -3.33
C LYS A 187 -40.29 -7.17 -3.72
N GLN A 188 -39.82 -7.34 -4.95
CA GLN A 188 -39.32 -8.59 -5.51
C GLN A 188 -37.95 -9.05 -4.97
N TRP A 189 -37.15 -8.17 -4.34
CA TRP A 189 -35.85 -8.56 -3.76
C TRP A 189 -35.90 -8.96 -2.28
N LEU A 190 -37.04 -8.77 -1.61
CA LEU A 190 -37.16 -8.95 -0.16
C LEU A 190 -37.37 -10.42 0.25
N VAL A 191 -37.83 -11.27 -0.67
CA VAL A 191 -38.12 -12.69 -0.37
C VAL A 191 -36.88 -13.58 -0.52
N ILE A 192 -35.91 -13.19 -1.34
CA ILE A 192 -34.67 -13.98 -1.55
C ILE A 192 -33.62 -13.67 -0.47
N GLY A 193 -33.58 -12.44 0.05
CA GLY A 193 -32.59 -12.04 1.07
C GLY A 193 -32.85 -12.60 2.47
N ALA A 194 -34.12 -12.77 2.86
CA ALA A 194 -34.46 -13.22 4.21
C ALA A 194 -34.14 -14.71 4.46
N ALA A 195 -34.24 -15.56 3.43
CA ALA A 195 -33.93 -16.99 3.55
C ALA A 195 -32.42 -17.26 3.64
N ALA A 196 -31.60 -16.50 2.90
CA ALA A 196 -30.15 -16.64 2.93
C ALA A 196 -29.54 -16.12 4.26
N ALA A 197 -30.07 -15.02 4.81
CA ALA A 197 -29.60 -14.48 6.08
C ALA A 197 -29.93 -15.40 7.28
N ALA A 198 -31.11 -16.03 7.29
CA ALA A 198 -31.49 -16.97 8.33
C ALA A 198 -30.64 -18.26 8.31
N ALA A 199 -30.30 -18.78 7.13
CA ALA A 199 -29.44 -19.96 7.00
C ALA A 199 -28.00 -19.69 7.48
N LEU A 200 -27.43 -18.51 7.16
CA LEU A 200 -26.09 -18.13 7.62
C LEU A 200 -26.03 -17.93 9.14
N LEU A 201 -27.08 -17.38 9.75
CA LEU A 201 -27.13 -17.15 11.19
C LEU A 201 -27.21 -18.47 11.99
N VAL A 202 -27.90 -19.48 11.47
CA VAL A 202 -27.98 -20.82 12.11
C VAL A 202 -26.63 -21.54 12.04
N VAL A 203 -25.88 -21.43 10.93
CA VAL A 203 -24.54 -22.03 10.82
C VAL A 203 -23.56 -21.40 11.82
N VAL A 204 -23.58 -20.08 11.99
CA VAL A 204 -22.71 -19.39 12.96
C VAL A 204 -23.01 -19.79 14.40
N ILE A 205 -24.29 -19.96 14.76
CA ILE A 205 -24.69 -20.36 16.12
C ILE A 205 -24.31 -21.82 16.42
N VAL A 206 -24.43 -22.73 15.46
CA VAL A 206 -24.05 -24.14 15.64
C VAL A 206 -22.52 -24.31 15.75
N VAL A 207 -21.74 -23.49 15.04
CA VAL A 207 -20.26 -23.50 15.15
C VAL A 207 -19.79 -22.90 16.47
N ALA A 208 -20.46 -21.86 16.99
CA ALA A 208 -20.12 -21.26 18.28
C ALA A 208 -20.44 -22.17 19.49
N ALA A 209 -21.44 -23.05 19.38
CA ALA A 209 -21.86 -23.92 20.47
C ALA A 209 -21.01 -25.19 20.65
N THR A 210 -20.11 -25.51 19.71
CA THR A 210 -19.31 -26.75 19.73
C THR A 210 -17.83 -26.56 20.03
N THR A 211 -17.37 -25.31 20.19
CA THR A 211 -15.97 -24.98 20.49
C THR A 211 -15.84 -24.52 21.94
N GLY A 212 -15.73 -25.51 22.85
CA GLY A 212 -15.41 -25.27 24.25
C GLY A 212 -13.97 -24.80 24.42
N ASP A 213 -13.82 -23.65 25.07
CA ASP A 213 -12.66 -23.19 25.86
C ASP A 213 -11.25 -23.56 25.36
N GLU A 214 -10.84 -22.99 24.23
CA GLU A 214 -9.42 -22.81 23.90
C GLU A 214 -9.19 -21.43 23.26
N SER A 215 -8.06 -20.81 23.60
CA SER A 215 -7.75 -19.39 23.44
C SER A 215 -8.20 -18.77 22.10
N PRO A 216 -9.07 -17.73 22.10
CA PRO A 216 -9.75 -17.24 20.88
C PRO A 216 -8.83 -16.62 19.82
N THR A 217 -7.57 -16.32 20.15
CA THR A 217 -6.63 -15.69 19.21
C THR A 217 -5.92 -16.69 18.31
N ALA A 218 -5.71 -17.94 18.75
CA ALA A 218 -5.09 -18.98 17.93
C ALA A 218 -6.04 -19.51 16.83
N SER A 219 -7.35 -19.55 17.14
CA SER A 219 -8.38 -20.02 16.20
C SER A 219 -8.54 -19.07 15.00
N LEU A 220 -8.46 -17.76 15.22
CA LEU A 220 -8.67 -16.78 14.15
C LEU A 220 -7.50 -16.73 13.15
N ALA A 221 -6.26 -16.83 13.64
CA ALA A 221 -5.08 -16.90 12.78
C ALA A 221 -5.04 -18.19 11.95
N THR A 222 -5.43 -19.32 12.55
CA THR A 222 -5.49 -20.62 11.85
C THR A 222 -6.59 -20.61 10.80
N GLY A 223 -7.78 -20.09 11.13
CA GLY A 223 -8.87 -19.93 10.16
C GLY A 223 -8.50 -19.01 8.99
N ALA A 224 -7.80 -17.91 9.25
CA ALA A 224 -7.30 -17.02 8.20
C ALA A 224 -6.24 -17.72 7.31
N ALA A 225 -5.35 -18.52 7.90
CA ALA A 225 -4.35 -19.29 7.16
C ALA A 225 -5.00 -20.37 6.27
N ASP A 226 -6.01 -21.07 6.77
CA ASP A 226 -6.75 -22.09 6.02
C ASP A 226 -7.57 -21.49 4.87
N GLU A 227 -8.19 -20.33 5.08
CA GLU A 227 -8.89 -19.61 4.03
C GLU A 227 -7.92 -19.11 2.95
N LEU A 228 -6.75 -18.59 3.36
CA LEU A 228 -5.70 -18.20 2.42
C LEU A 228 -5.19 -19.39 1.63
N ALA A 229 -4.94 -20.54 2.27
CA ALA A 229 -4.51 -21.77 1.61
C ALA A 229 -5.53 -22.24 0.56
N ARG A 230 -6.83 -22.23 0.91
CA ARG A 230 -7.92 -22.54 -0.03
C ARG A 230 -7.97 -21.57 -1.21
N SER A 231 -7.80 -20.27 -0.96
CA SER A 231 -7.78 -19.26 -2.03
C SER A 231 -6.60 -19.46 -3.00
N VAL A 232 -5.40 -19.77 -2.48
CA VAL A 232 -4.21 -20.04 -3.30
C VAL A 232 -4.39 -21.31 -4.12
N ALA A 233 -4.97 -22.37 -3.55
CA ALA A 233 -5.29 -23.60 -4.27
C ALA A 233 -6.30 -23.36 -5.42
N ALA A 234 -7.34 -22.55 -5.18
CA ALA A 234 -8.30 -22.18 -6.22
C ALA A 234 -7.65 -21.42 -7.38
N VAL A 235 -6.78 -20.45 -7.07
CA VAL A 235 -6.01 -19.71 -8.09
C VAL A 235 -5.06 -20.63 -8.86
N ARG A 236 -4.36 -21.54 -8.17
CA ARG A 236 -3.46 -22.52 -8.78
C ARG A 236 -4.19 -23.43 -9.77
N SER A 237 -5.38 -23.91 -9.38
CA SER A 237 -6.26 -24.72 -10.22
C SER A 237 -6.76 -23.95 -11.44
N ALA A 238 -7.28 -22.74 -11.24
CA ALA A 238 -7.74 -21.88 -12.33
C ALA A 238 -6.63 -21.55 -13.34
N CYS A 239 -5.39 -21.40 -12.88
CA CYS A 239 -4.23 -21.10 -13.71
C CYS A 239 -3.46 -22.34 -14.22
N LYS A 240 -3.93 -23.57 -13.93
CA LYS A 240 -3.27 -24.83 -14.36
C LYS A 240 -1.76 -24.87 -14.04
N ILE A 241 -1.39 -24.59 -12.79
CA ILE A 241 0.00 -24.67 -12.33
C ILE A 241 0.23 -26.05 -11.70
N GLU A 242 0.93 -26.92 -12.40
CA GLU A 242 1.15 -28.31 -11.97
C GLU A 242 2.28 -28.42 -10.93
N GLU A 243 3.27 -27.52 -10.96
CA GLU A 243 4.38 -27.54 -10.01
C GLU A 243 3.93 -27.21 -8.58
N ALA A 244 4.26 -28.10 -7.64
CA ALA A 244 4.11 -27.83 -6.22
C ALA A 244 5.17 -26.81 -5.79
N SER A 245 4.76 -25.57 -5.60
CA SER A 245 5.60 -24.56 -4.98
C SER A 245 5.51 -24.65 -3.45
N ASP A 246 6.65 -24.68 -2.77
CA ASP A 246 6.73 -24.79 -1.31
C ASP A 246 6.17 -23.55 -0.57
N SER A 247 5.93 -22.44 -1.28
CA SER A 247 5.38 -21.22 -0.70
C SER A 247 4.15 -20.69 -1.45
N ALA A 248 3.18 -20.16 -0.68
CA ALA A 248 2.00 -19.48 -1.24
C ALA A 248 2.36 -18.28 -2.12
N ARG A 249 3.48 -17.60 -1.80
CA ARG A 249 3.97 -16.46 -2.57
C ARG A 249 4.45 -16.89 -3.97
N ASP A 250 5.15 -18.01 -4.05
CA ASP A 250 5.65 -18.53 -5.33
C ASP A 250 4.49 -19.07 -6.19
N ALA A 251 3.51 -19.74 -5.56
CA ALA A 251 2.27 -20.18 -6.21
C ALA A 251 1.54 -19.00 -6.89
N LEU A 252 1.34 -17.90 -6.16
CA LEU A 252 0.67 -16.71 -6.67
C LEU A 252 1.50 -15.99 -7.74
N THR A 253 2.83 -15.98 -7.61
CA THR A 253 3.72 -15.39 -8.63
C THR A 253 3.68 -16.19 -9.93
N ALA A 254 3.69 -17.52 -9.85
CA ALA A 254 3.51 -18.40 -11.00
C ALA A 254 2.12 -18.22 -11.62
N ALA A 255 1.07 -18.12 -10.80
CA ALA A 255 -0.29 -17.88 -11.25
C ALA A 255 -0.42 -16.57 -11.99
N PHE A 256 0.16 -15.49 -11.45
CA PHE A 256 0.20 -14.20 -12.11
C PHE A 256 0.88 -14.32 -13.48
N ARG A 257 2.08 -14.89 -13.57
CA ARG A 257 2.78 -15.05 -14.85
C ARG A 257 1.99 -15.86 -15.89
N ARG A 258 1.24 -16.87 -15.45
CA ARG A 258 0.47 -17.78 -16.32
C ARG A 258 -0.87 -17.18 -16.76
N CYS A 259 -1.60 -16.56 -15.83
CA CYS A 259 -2.95 -16.04 -16.05
C CYS A 259 -3.00 -14.55 -16.45
N SER A 260 -1.98 -13.74 -16.12
CA SER A 260 -1.98 -12.30 -16.41
C SER A 260 -1.58 -11.95 -17.85
N LEU A 261 -1.49 -12.93 -18.75
CA LEU A 261 -1.21 -12.70 -20.17
C LEU A 261 -2.45 -12.98 -21.02
N PRO A 262 -3.12 -11.95 -21.55
CA PRO A 262 -3.08 -11.75 -22.99
C PRO A 262 -1.72 -11.16 -23.34
N ALA A 263 -1.12 -11.61 -24.44
CA ALA A 263 0.15 -11.11 -24.97
C ALA A 263 0.08 -9.63 -25.42
N ILE A 264 -0.17 -8.70 -24.51
CA ILE A 264 0.10 -7.28 -24.70
C ILE A 264 1.53 -7.04 -24.23
N ARG A 265 2.49 -7.62 -24.97
CA ARG A 265 3.78 -6.94 -25.08
C ARG A 265 3.48 -5.72 -25.94
N PRO A 266 3.64 -4.47 -25.46
CA PRO A 266 3.87 -3.41 -26.41
C PRO A 266 5.13 -3.84 -27.15
N SER A 267 4.99 -4.24 -28.42
CA SER A 267 6.13 -4.33 -29.32
C SER A 267 6.90 -3.04 -29.12
N ARG A 268 8.12 -3.14 -28.57
CA ARG A 268 9.14 -2.15 -28.83
C ARG A 268 9.33 -2.19 -30.34
N VAL A 269 8.55 -1.36 -31.03
CA VAL A 269 8.96 -0.85 -32.32
C VAL A 269 10.20 -0.05 -31.98
N ASP A 270 11.37 -0.55 -32.40
CA ASP A 270 12.59 0.22 -32.47
C ASP A 270 12.36 1.35 -33.46
N VAL A 271 11.66 2.41 -33.02
CA VAL A 271 11.58 3.68 -33.72
C VAL A 271 12.94 4.34 -33.51
N PRO A 272 13.75 4.58 -34.56
CA PRO A 272 14.99 5.33 -34.44
C PRO A 272 14.65 6.69 -33.83
N LEU A 273 15.20 6.98 -32.65
CA LEU A 273 15.02 8.30 -32.04
C LEU A 273 15.52 9.35 -33.04
N PRO A 274 14.70 10.33 -33.46
CA PRO A 274 15.16 11.41 -34.30
C PRO A 274 16.28 12.16 -33.58
N ALA A 275 17.36 12.44 -34.30
CA ALA A 275 18.53 13.14 -33.78
C ALA A 275 18.09 14.44 -33.09
N ARG A 276 18.55 14.64 -31.84
CA ARG A 276 18.30 15.88 -31.10
C ARG A 276 18.87 17.06 -31.91
N PRO A 277 18.05 18.04 -32.31
CA PRO A 277 18.56 19.25 -32.92
C PRO A 277 19.43 20.01 -31.90
N LYS A 278 20.57 20.51 -32.39
CA LYS A 278 21.52 21.36 -31.67
C LYS A 278 20.77 22.61 -31.14
N PRO A 279 20.99 23.05 -29.89
CA PRO A 279 20.29 24.21 -29.35
C PRO A 279 20.72 25.49 -30.09
N THR A 280 19.79 26.04 -30.87
CA THR A 280 19.90 27.38 -31.46
C THR A 280 19.61 28.42 -30.36
N PRO A 281 20.35 29.54 -30.29
CA PRO A 281 20.07 30.63 -29.34
C PRO A 281 18.65 31.16 -29.54
N ALA A 282 17.89 31.28 -28.45
CA ALA A 282 16.49 31.70 -28.48
C ALA A 282 16.35 33.16 -28.98
N PRO A 283 15.65 33.43 -30.10
CA PRO A 283 15.22 34.77 -30.43
C PRO A 283 14.06 35.19 -29.52
N GLN A 284 14.07 36.47 -29.12
CA GLN A 284 13.06 37.09 -28.25
C GLN A 284 11.65 36.96 -28.86
N PRO A 285 10.60 36.75 -28.03
CA PRO A 285 9.26 36.50 -28.53
C PRO A 285 8.63 37.77 -29.10
N LEU A 286 8.53 37.84 -30.43
CA LEU A 286 7.58 38.71 -31.12
C LEU A 286 6.16 38.18 -30.87
N ALA A 287 5.25 39.07 -30.50
CA ALA A 287 3.86 38.78 -30.24
C ALA A 287 3.18 38.16 -31.48
N VAL A 288 2.98 36.84 -31.45
CA VAL A 288 2.23 36.13 -32.49
C VAL A 288 0.73 36.32 -32.20
N PRO A 289 -0.06 36.91 -33.10
CA PRO A 289 -1.51 36.99 -32.94
C PRO A 289 -2.09 35.57 -32.87
N ARG A 290 -2.84 35.28 -31.79
CA ARG A 290 -3.50 33.99 -31.57
C ARG A 290 -4.43 33.68 -32.77
N PRO A 291 -4.31 32.52 -33.41
CA PRO A 291 -5.30 32.09 -34.39
C PRO A 291 -6.64 31.85 -33.69
N THR A 292 -7.65 32.62 -34.09
CA THR A 292 -9.08 32.40 -33.79
C THR A 292 -9.56 31.16 -34.53
N GLY A 293 -9.13 29.98 -34.08
CA GLY A 293 -9.72 28.72 -34.48
C GLY A 293 -11.13 28.58 -33.89
N PRO A 294 -12.05 27.85 -34.56
CA PRO A 294 -13.38 27.58 -34.02
C PRO A 294 -13.23 26.87 -32.66
N VAL A 295 -13.80 27.49 -31.62
CA VAL A 295 -13.83 26.95 -30.26
C VAL A 295 -14.49 25.58 -30.33
N SER A 296 -13.68 24.53 -30.27
CA SER A 296 -14.18 23.17 -30.06
C SER A 296 -15.14 23.22 -28.86
N ARG A 297 -16.34 22.64 -28.96
CA ARG A 297 -17.30 22.58 -27.84
C ARG A 297 -16.92 21.55 -26.77
N ARG A 298 -15.85 20.79 -26.98
CA ARG A 298 -15.33 19.79 -26.01
C ARG A 298 -14.83 20.31 -24.66
N PRO A 299 -14.13 21.46 -24.55
CA PRO A 299 -13.68 21.95 -23.25
C PRO A 299 -14.87 22.28 -22.36
N ALA A 300 -15.93 22.90 -22.91
CA ALA A 300 -17.14 23.22 -22.15
C ALA A 300 -17.85 22.00 -21.54
N CYS A 301 -17.87 20.86 -22.25
CA CYS A 301 -18.48 19.63 -21.73
C CYS A 301 -17.67 19.04 -20.56
N LEU A 302 -16.34 19.03 -20.67
CA LEU A 302 -15.47 18.56 -19.59
C LEU A 302 -15.54 19.46 -18.36
N ASP A 303 -15.59 20.78 -18.57
CA ASP A 303 -15.76 21.77 -17.50
C ASP A 303 -17.08 21.54 -16.74
N GLN A 304 -18.16 21.22 -17.46
CA GLN A 304 -19.45 20.87 -16.85
C GLN A 304 -19.38 19.58 -16.03
N CYS A 305 -18.69 18.54 -16.51
CA CYS A 305 -18.48 17.33 -15.71
C CYS A 305 -17.68 17.63 -14.43
N HIS A 306 -16.64 18.48 -14.51
CA HIS A 306 -15.87 18.90 -13.35
C HIS A 306 -16.75 19.64 -12.33
N GLN A 307 -17.63 20.52 -12.80
CA GLN A 307 -18.58 21.23 -11.94
C GLN A 307 -19.53 20.26 -11.22
N ILE A 308 -20.09 19.27 -11.93
CA ILE A 308 -20.97 18.24 -11.35
C ILE A 308 -20.22 17.44 -10.27
N HIS A 309 -18.97 17.04 -10.54
CA HIS A 309 -18.16 16.31 -9.56
C HIS A 309 -17.93 17.13 -8.28
N ASN A 310 -17.53 18.40 -8.45
CA ASN A 310 -17.28 19.28 -7.31
C ASN A 310 -18.56 19.55 -6.52
N GLN A 311 -19.70 19.70 -7.20
CA GLN A 311 -21.00 19.86 -6.56
C GLN A 311 -21.41 18.60 -5.80
N CYS A 312 -21.21 17.40 -6.36
CA CYS A 312 -21.47 16.13 -5.68
C CYS A 312 -20.62 16.02 -4.40
N LYS A 313 -19.30 16.29 -4.51
CA LYS A 313 -18.38 16.28 -3.38
C LYS A 313 -18.84 17.23 -2.27
N GLN A 314 -19.21 18.45 -2.61
CA GLN A 314 -19.63 19.47 -1.64
C GLN A 314 -21.00 19.20 -1.01
N SER A 315 -21.98 18.74 -1.79
CA SER A 315 -23.36 18.58 -1.33
C SER A 315 -23.65 17.23 -0.68
N GLN A 316 -23.00 16.15 -1.13
CA GLN A 316 -23.30 14.79 -0.64
C GLN A 316 -22.25 14.27 0.33
N CYS A 317 -20.96 14.50 0.06
CA CYS A 317 -19.88 13.91 0.86
C CYS A 317 -19.42 14.82 2.01
N GLY A 318 -19.66 16.13 1.91
CA GLY A 318 -19.22 17.10 2.90
C GLY A 318 -17.70 17.34 2.90
N GLN A 319 -17.18 17.90 4.00
CA GLN A 319 -15.74 18.04 4.20
C GLN A 319 -15.10 16.72 4.62
N GLU A 320 -13.82 16.55 4.29
CA GLU A 320 -13.05 15.37 4.66
C GLU A 320 -12.98 15.25 6.20
N PRO A 321 -13.44 14.13 6.78
CA PRO A 321 -13.48 13.99 8.22
C PRO A 321 -12.08 13.77 8.80
N ALA A 322 -11.83 14.32 9.99
CA ALA A 322 -10.57 14.12 10.71
C ALA A 322 -10.48 12.75 11.40
N SER A 323 -11.62 12.06 11.62
CA SER A 323 -11.65 10.77 12.29
C SER A 323 -11.56 9.62 11.30
N ALA A 324 -10.74 8.62 11.63
CA ALA A 324 -10.56 7.42 10.81
C ALA A 324 -11.90 6.66 10.59
N ALA A 325 -12.76 6.61 11.61
CA ALA A 325 -14.04 5.91 11.53
C ALA A 325 -15.02 6.53 10.51
N ALA A 326 -14.97 7.85 10.31
CA ALA A 326 -15.82 8.53 9.32
C ALA A 326 -15.19 8.54 7.91
N TYR A 327 -13.90 8.23 7.81
CA TYR A 327 -13.16 8.25 6.55
C TYR A 327 -13.68 7.21 5.55
N ASP A 328 -14.01 6.01 6.00
CA ASP A 328 -14.53 4.95 5.12
C ASP A 328 -15.86 5.33 4.46
N THR A 329 -16.72 6.03 5.20
CA THR A 329 -17.99 6.55 4.68
C THR A 329 -17.77 7.68 3.68
N TYR A 330 -16.84 8.59 3.98
CA TYR A 330 -16.43 9.67 3.07
C TYR A 330 -15.85 9.11 1.76
N GLN A 331 -14.97 8.11 1.84
CA GLN A 331 -14.37 7.44 0.68
C GLN A 331 -15.41 6.72 -0.18
N ARG A 332 -16.37 6.02 0.45
CA ARG A 332 -17.50 5.43 -0.26
C ARG A 332 -18.31 6.49 -1.02
N CYS A 333 -18.63 7.61 -0.38
CA CYS A 333 -19.32 8.71 -1.05
C CYS A 333 -18.52 9.28 -2.23
N LEU A 334 -17.23 9.55 -2.02
CA LEU A 334 -16.34 10.11 -3.04
C LEU A 334 -16.22 9.19 -4.26
N SER A 335 -16.11 7.88 -4.05
CA SER A 335 -16.09 6.89 -5.13
C SER A 335 -17.38 6.92 -5.97
N GLY A 336 -18.53 7.18 -5.34
CA GLY A 336 -19.82 7.41 -6.02
C GLY A 336 -19.80 8.65 -6.91
N CYS A 337 -19.32 9.78 -6.39
CA CYS A 337 -19.17 11.02 -7.17
C CYS A 337 -18.21 10.84 -8.36
N LEU A 338 -17.09 10.14 -8.16
CA LEU A 338 -16.11 9.85 -9.22
C LEU A 338 -16.71 8.94 -10.31
N SER A 339 -17.57 7.98 -9.95
CA SER A 339 -18.28 7.12 -10.90
C SER A 339 -19.27 7.92 -11.78
N GLN A 340 -19.90 8.96 -11.24
CA GLN A 340 -20.76 9.85 -12.03
C GLN A 340 -19.93 10.74 -12.96
N TYR A 341 -18.81 11.26 -12.45
CA TYR A 341 -17.88 12.06 -13.24
C TYR A 341 -17.33 11.29 -14.45
N SER A 342 -16.91 10.04 -14.26
CA SER A 342 -16.39 9.20 -15.34
C SER A 342 -17.44 8.93 -16.41
N ARG A 343 -18.69 8.66 -16.01
CA ARG A 343 -19.83 8.53 -16.94
C ARG A 343 -20.09 9.81 -17.73
N CYS A 344 -20.11 10.97 -17.07
CA CYS A 344 -20.25 12.26 -17.74
C CYS A 344 -19.15 12.48 -18.79
N ARG A 345 -17.89 12.20 -18.42
CA ARG A 345 -16.74 12.35 -19.31
C ARG A 345 -16.80 11.42 -20.53
N LEU A 346 -17.36 10.21 -20.38
CA LEU A 346 -17.57 9.30 -21.49
C LEU A 346 -18.63 9.82 -22.47
N THR A 347 -19.67 10.51 -21.99
CA THR A 347 -20.69 11.12 -22.86
C THR A 347 -20.20 12.37 -23.61
N CYS A 348 -19.13 13.02 -23.14
CA CYS A 348 -18.52 14.18 -23.79
C CYS A 348 -17.58 13.83 -24.97
N ARG A 349 -17.40 12.54 -25.30
CA ARG A 349 -16.50 12.10 -26.38
C ARG A 349 -17.14 12.23 -27.75
#